data_AF-A0A7K2FL79-F1
#
_entry.id   AF-A0A7K2FL79-F1
#
_cell.length_a   1.000
_cell.length_b   1.000
_cell.length_c   1.000
_cell.angle_alpha   90.00
_cell.angle_beta   90.00
_cell.angle_gamma   90.00
#
_symmetry.space_group_name_H-M   'P 1'
#
loop_
_entity.id
_entity.type
_entity.pdbx_description
1 polymer ?
#
loop_
_entity_poly.entity_id
_entity_poly.type
_entity_poly.pdbx_seq_one_letter_code
_entity_poly.pdbx_strand_id
1 'polypeptide(L)'
;MKASGVAQELRIATHSRLTELSTAHEGVKGGADGFASTAALSQILPTWEKRLTSVREECDRLHGALAKTGRDFGEVDPAVAGKVNRVDTGHKPDWAR
;
A
#
# COMPACT_ATOMS: atom_id res chain seq x y z
N MET A 1 11.94 -3.79 7.61
CA MET A 1 10.63 -3.77 6.95
C MET A 1 10.44 -2.39 6.31
N LYS A 2 10.11 -2.29 5.02
CA LYS A 2 9.86 -1.01 4.34
C LYS A 2 8.35 -0.80 4.17
N ALA A 3 7.88 0.43 4.30
CA ALA A 3 6.45 0.75 4.20
C ALA A 3 5.83 0.31 2.86
N SER A 4 6.58 0.43 1.76
CA SER A 4 6.14 -0.07 0.44
C SER A 4 5.96 -1.58 0.40
N GLY A 5 6.79 -2.35 1.12
CA GLY A 5 6.64 -3.80 1.26
C GLY A 5 5.35 -4.18 1.97
N VAL A 6 5.02 -3.48 3.07
CA VAL A 6 3.75 -3.70 3.79
C VAL A 6 2.54 -3.40 2.90
N ALA A 7 2.59 -2.33 2.12
CA ALA A 7 1.51 -2.01 1.16
C ALA A 7 1.34 -3.12 0.10
N GLN A 8 2.44 -3.72 -0.36
CA GLN A 8 2.40 -4.85 -1.30
C GLN A 8 1.81 -6.11 -0.66
N GLU A 9 2.17 -6.42 0.58
CA GLU A 9 1.60 -7.55 1.34
C GLU A 9 0.08 -7.37 1.53
N LEU A 10 -0.36 -6.18 1.91
CA LEU A 10 -1.78 -5.86 2.05
C LEU A 10 -2.55 -5.99 0.72
N ARG A 11 -1.96 -5.55 -0.40
CA ARG A 11 -2.52 -5.75 -1.74
C ARG A 11 -2.72 -7.23 -2.05
N ILE A 12 -1.71 -8.06 -1.80
CA ILE A 12 -1.75 -9.52 -2.05
C ILE A 12 -2.82 -10.17 -1.17
N ALA A 13 -2.83 -9.86 0.12
CA ALA A 13 -3.82 -10.41 1.05
C ALA A 13 -5.24 -10.01 0.64
N THR A 14 -5.48 -8.75 0.28
CA THR A 14 -6.79 -8.27 -0.17
C THR A 14 -7.23 -8.98 -1.46
N HIS A 15 -6.31 -9.21 -2.40
CA HIS A 15 -6.59 -9.99 -3.60
C HIS A 15 -7.00 -11.43 -3.27
N SER A 16 -6.29 -12.11 -2.37
CA SER A 16 -6.66 -13.46 -1.91
C SER A 16 -8.08 -13.49 -1.35
N ARG A 17 -8.42 -12.53 -0.49
CA ARG A 17 -9.75 -12.44 0.12
C ARG A 17 -10.86 -12.17 -0.90
N LEU A 18 -10.58 -11.38 -1.93
CA LEU A 18 -11.53 -11.17 -3.03
C LEU A 18 -11.81 -12.48 -3.80
N THR A 19 -10.75 -13.24 -4.10
CA THR A 19 -10.89 -14.56 -4.75
C THR A 19 -11.66 -15.53 -3.87
N GLU A 20 -11.31 -15.64 -2.59
CA GLU A 20 -11.99 -16.52 -1.62
C GLU A 20 -13.47 -16.16 -1.47
N LEU A 21 -13.80 -14.87 -1.38
CA LEU A 21 -15.18 -14.40 -1.32
C LEU A 21 -15.98 -14.81 -2.55
N SER A 22 -15.40 -14.66 -3.74
CA SER A 22 -16.04 -15.01 -5.01
C SER A 22 -16.33 -16.51 -5.08
N THR A 23 -15.33 -17.34 -4.78
CA THR A 23 -15.44 -18.81 -4.77
C THR A 23 -16.43 -19.30 -3.71
N ALA A 24 -16.39 -18.73 -2.50
CA ALA A 24 -17.36 -19.08 -1.45
C ALA A 24 -18.79 -18.76 -1.88
N HIS A 25 -18.99 -17.64 -2.59
CA HIS A 25 -20.32 -17.26 -3.08
C HIS A 25 -20.83 -18.17 -4.19
N GLU A 26 -19.97 -18.59 -5.11
CA GLU A 26 -20.32 -19.62 -6.13
C GLU A 26 -20.74 -20.93 -5.47
N GLY A 27 -20.02 -21.37 -4.43
CA GLY A 27 -20.36 -22.56 -3.66
C GLY A 27 -21.72 -22.47 -2.95
N VAL A 28 -22.10 -21.29 -2.46
CA VAL A 28 -23.41 -21.06 -1.82
C VAL A 28 -24.56 -21.16 -2.82
N LYS A 29 -24.42 -20.58 -4.02
CA LYS A 29 -25.46 -20.67 -5.07
C LYS A 29 -25.75 -22.13 -5.46
N GLY A 30 -24.71 -22.96 -5.59
CA GLY A 30 -24.87 -24.35 -6.02
C GLY A 30 -25.69 -25.26 -5.09
N GLY A 31 -25.87 -24.90 -3.80
CA GLY A 31 -26.53 -25.76 -2.82
C GLY A 31 -27.60 -25.10 -1.93
N ALA A 32 -27.77 -23.78 -2.03
CA ALA A 32 -28.64 -23.02 -1.14
C ALA A 32 -29.62 -22.09 -1.90
N ASP A 33 -29.87 -22.37 -3.18
CA ASP A 33 -30.88 -21.65 -3.96
C ASP A 33 -32.27 -21.78 -3.31
N GLY A 34 -32.97 -20.65 -3.21
CA GLY A 34 -34.29 -20.55 -2.58
C GLY A 34 -34.29 -20.14 -1.10
N PHE A 35 -33.15 -20.13 -0.42
CA PHE A 35 -33.05 -19.58 0.94
C PHE A 35 -32.94 -18.04 0.92
N ALA A 36 -33.65 -17.38 1.84
CA ALA A 36 -33.59 -15.92 1.98
C ALA A 36 -32.17 -15.41 2.32
N SER A 37 -31.38 -16.19 3.06
CA SER A 37 -29.99 -15.90 3.38
C SER A 37 -29.11 -15.84 2.12
N THR A 38 -29.29 -16.77 1.18
CA THR A 38 -28.59 -16.79 -0.11
C THR A 38 -28.90 -15.55 -0.94
N ALA A 39 -30.18 -15.16 -1.01
CA ALA A 39 -30.59 -13.94 -1.71
C ALA A 39 -29.95 -12.69 -1.09
N ALA A 40 -29.94 -12.58 0.24
CA ALA A 40 -29.28 -11.48 0.95
C ALA A 40 -27.76 -11.46 0.68
N LEU A 41 -27.08 -12.61 0.70
CA LEU A 41 -25.67 -12.72 0.35
C LEU A 41 -25.39 -12.26 -1.07
N SER A 42 -26.25 -12.63 -2.04
CA SER A 42 -26.08 -12.21 -3.44
C SER A 42 -26.28 -10.71 -3.65
N GLN A 43 -27.15 -10.08 -2.86
CA GLN A 43 -27.34 -8.63 -2.91
C GLN A 43 -26.13 -7.86 -2.36
N ILE A 44 -25.48 -8.38 -1.31
CA ILE A 44 -24.34 -7.68 -0.69
C ILE A 44 -23.00 -7.97 -1.37
N LEU A 45 -22.86 -9.09 -2.09
CA LEU A 45 -21.60 -9.49 -2.73
C LEU A 45 -20.96 -8.38 -3.59
N PRO A 46 -21.68 -7.71 -4.52
CA PRO A 46 -21.08 -6.67 -5.37
C PRO A 46 -20.52 -5.49 -4.55
N THR A 47 -21.12 -5.21 -3.39
CA THR A 47 -20.63 -4.14 -2.50
C THR A 47 -19.30 -4.53 -1.86
N TRP A 48 -19.15 -5.79 -1.44
CA TRP A 48 -17.90 -6.30 -0.91
C TRP A 48 -16.80 -6.38 -1.96
N GLU A 49 -17.12 -6.88 -3.17
CA GLU A 49 -16.18 -6.91 -4.30
C GLU A 49 -15.65 -5.51 -4.63
N LYS A 50 -16.55 -4.52 -4.71
CA LYS A 50 -16.18 -3.12 -4.94
C LYS A 50 -15.25 -2.58 -3.85
N ARG A 51 -15.57 -2.80 -2.58
CA ARG A 51 -14.78 -2.31 -1.45
C ARG A 51 -13.39 -2.95 -1.41
N LEU A 52 -13.31 -4.28 -1.56
CA LEU A 52 -12.03 -5.00 -1.56
C LEU A 52 -11.18 -4.64 -2.78
N THR A 53 -11.79 -4.44 -3.95
CA THR A 53 -11.09 -3.94 -5.14
C THR A 53 -10.50 -2.56 -4.90
N SER A 54 -11.28 -1.64 -4.32
CA SER A 54 -10.80 -0.29 -3.98
C SER A 54 -9.64 -0.33 -2.98
N VAL A 55 -9.71 -1.18 -1.94
CA VAL A 55 -8.60 -1.35 -0.97
C VAL A 55 -7.35 -1.89 -1.67
N ARG A 56 -7.49 -2.87 -2.57
CA ARG A 56 -6.38 -3.44 -3.34
C ARG A 56 -5.69 -2.38 -4.20
N GLU A 57 -6.47 -1.58 -4.91
CA GLU A 57 -5.97 -0.49 -5.77
C GLU A 57 -5.27 0.60 -4.96
N GLU A 58 -5.82 0.93 -3.81
CA GLU A 58 -5.20 1.89 -2.88
C GLU A 58 -3.85 1.37 -2.35
N CYS A 59 -3.77 0.09 -1.99
CA CYS A 59 -2.51 -0.53 -1.58
C CYS A 59 -1.46 -0.55 -2.69
N ASP A 60 -1.87 -0.75 -3.94
CA ASP A 60 -0.99 -0.66 -5.12
C ASP A 60 -0.45 0.76 -5.33
N ARG A 61 -1.33 1.76 -5.25
CA ARG A 61 -0.97 3.18 -5.30
C ARG A 61 0.01 3.55 -4.19
N LEU A 62 -0.27 3.13 -2.95
CA LEU A 62 0.60 3.37 -1.80
C LEU A 62 1.96 2.70 -1.95
N HIS A 63 2.01 1.46 -2.45
CA HIS A 63 3.27 0.78 -2.74
C HIS A 63 4.15 1.63 -3.68
N GLY A 64 3.59 2.10 -4.79
CA GLY A 64 4.30 2.95 -5.75
C GLY A 64 4.79 4.27 -5.14
N ALA A 65 3.90 4.97 -4.42
CA ALA A 65 4.23 6.24 -3.77
C ALA A 65 5.33 6.10 -2.72
N LEU A 66 5.24 5.07 -1.86
CA LEU A 66 6.23 4.79 -0.82
C LEU A 66 7.56 4.32 -1.39
N ALA A 67 7.54 3.51 -2.46
CA ALA A 67 8.75 3.06 -3.13
C ALA A 67 9.49 4.24 -3.79
N LYS A 68 8.75 5.15 -4.44
CA LYS A 68 9.31 6.39 -5.01
C LYS A 68 9.91 7.27 -3.90
N THR A 69 9.14 7.54 -2.86
CA THR A 69 9.59 8.39 -1.74
C THR A 69 10.86 7.84 -1.08
N GLY A 70 10.94 6.51 -0.90
CA GLY A 70 12.14 5.87 -0.36
C GLY A 70 13.37 6.01 -1.27
N ARG A 71 13.21 6.04 -2.60
CA ARG A 71 14.30 6.34 -3.54
C ARG A 71 14.69 7.81 -3.45
N ASP A 72 13.71 8.71 -3.48
CA ASP A 72 13.94 10.15 -3.42
C ASP A 72 14.75 10.52 -2.14
N PHE A 73 14.37 9.98 -0.97
CA PHE A 73 15.16 10.17 0.26
C PHE A 73 16.57 9.56 0.17
N GLY A 74 16.70 8.35 -0.39
CA GLY A 74 18.00 7.70 -0.58
C GLY A 74 18.94 8.44 -1.52
N GLU A 75 18.41 9.25 -2.45
CA GLU A 75 19.19 10.10 -3.36
C GLU A 75 19.49 11.48 -2.76
N VAL A 76 18.50 12.09 -2.09
CA VAL A 76 18.61 13.44 -1.52
C VAL A 76 19.53 13.48 -0.32
N ASP A 77 19.41 12.53 0.62
CA ASP A 77 20.19 12.55 1.87
C ASP A 77 21.71 12.54 1.62
N PRO A 78 22.26 11.66 0.76
CA PRO A 78 23.69 11.68 0.42
C PRO A 78 24.10 12.95 -0.31
N ALA A 79 23.24 13.49 -1.19
CA ALA A 79 23.54 14.70 -1.95
C ALA A 79 23.63 15.93 -1.02
N VAL A 80 22.75 16.03 -0.03
CA VAL A 80 22.80 17.07 1.01
C VAL A 80 24.04 16.89 1.88
N ALA A 81 24.32 15.67 2.36
CA ALA A 81 25.53 15.39 3.14
C ALA A 81 26.82 15.78 2.40
N GLY A 82 26.91 15.46 1.10
CA GLY A 82 28.04 15.84 0.25
C GLY A 82 28.16 17.36 0.02
N LYS A 83 27.04 18.10 0.02
CA LYS A 83 27.06 19.57 -0.03
C LYS A 83 27.51 20.19 1.29
N VAL A 84 27.01 19.68 2.41
CA VAL A 84 27.40 20.15 3.76
C VAL A 84 28.89 19.93 4.00
N ASN A 85 29.42 18.75 3.67
CA ASN A 85 30.86 18.45 3.82
C ASN A 85 31.76 19.32 2.93
N ARG A 86 31.21 19.94 1.88
CA ARG A 86 31.95 20.85 0.99
C ARG A 86 31.97 22.28 1.51
N VAL A 87 31.09 22.66 2.44
CA VAL A 87 31.12 23.98 3.05
C VAL A 87 32.34 24.04 3.96
N ASP A 88 33.36 24.77 3.53
CA ASP A 88 34.53 25.07 4.34
C ASP A 88 34.12 25.95 5.52
N THR A 89 34.17 25.40 6.74
CA THR A 89 33.99 26.17 7.98
C THR A 89 35.27 26.93 8.37
N GLY A 90 36.29 26.92 7.50
CA GLY A 90 37.60 27.55 7.62
C GLY A 90 37.59 29.08 7.55
N HIS A 91 36.80 29.72 8.41
CA HIS A 91 37.09 31.08 8.83
C HIS A 91 36.90 31.17 10.33
N LYS A 92 37.99 31.01 11.09
CA LYS A 92 38.02 31.44 12.48
C LYS A 92 37.97 32.97 12.43
N PRO A 93 36.90 33.62 12.90
CA PRO A 93 36.80 35.06 12.80
C PRO A 93 37.89 35.71 13.66
N ASP A 94 38.39 36.84 13.18
CA ASP A 94 39.48 37.62 13.78
C ASP A 94 39.27 38.00 15.25
N TRP A 95 38.02 38.02 15.73
CA TRP A 95 37.67 38.25 17.13
C TRP A 95 37.94 37.06 18.08
N ALA A 96 38.22 35.87 17.56
CA ALA A 96 38.43 34.65 18.35
C ALA A 96 39.91 34.34 18.64
N ARG A 97 40.77 35.37 18.68
CA ARG A 97 42.19 35.29 18.99
C ARG A 97 42.51 36.01 20.30
#